data_AF-A0A8I0H087-F1
#
_entry.id   AF-A0A8I0H087-F1
#
_cell.length_a   1.000
_cell.length_b   1.000
_cell.length_c   1.000
_cell.angle_alpha   90.00
_cell.angle_beta   90.00
_cell.angle_gamma   90.00
#
_symmetry.space_group_name_H-M   'P 1'
#
loop_
_entity.id
_entity.type
_entity.pdbx_description
1 polymer ?
#
loop_
_entity_poly.entity_id
_entity_poly.type
_entity_poly.pdbx_seq_one_letter_code
_entity_poly.pdbx_strand_id
1 'polypeptide(L)'
;MNQIVNRLGILIFPLAATLWLASGCKQERPQHTDAPAQTLLAAEPESDSAVRNASARASPANRNVTIQPLSGRAFAVRDFGSAPNGPVNEVLAQLKTQALAGDGAASYAIFLKLFECNTLNMRAAKGLPIRDNDAAEQCEALSAADGITSTEWLSLAAEQGNIGAQLFYSMDPASALGGEAAMLRDPDATLECKRKATGYLEGLASQGSADALLQLGNAYQAGVLVNEDLVASRAYFEAVRLSDPSLVPVQQIKGLEKEMSSQQLSLALRKGAVIYGSCCR
;
A
#
# COMPACT_ATOMS: atom_id res chain seq x y z
N MET A 1 20.29 48.39 35.79
CA MET A 1 21.05 49.58 35.34
C MET A 1 20.75 49.79 33.87
N ASN A 2 20.05 50.90 33.58
CA ASN A 2 19.81 51.67 32.34
C ASN A 2 19.82 50.96 30.96
N GLN A 3 18.72 50.96 30.18
CA GLN A 3 17.98 52.06 29.50
C GLN A 3 18.69 52.65 28.28
N ILE A 4 17.83 53.04 27.30
CA ILE A 4 18.00 53.95 26.15
C ILE A 4 18.06 53.25 24.77
N VAL A 5 17.27 53.56 23.71
CA VAL A 5 15.92 54.12 23.43
C VAL A 5 15.93 54.61 21.96
N ASN A 6 14.87 54.27 21.19
CA ASN A 6 14.30 54.95 19.99
C ASN A 6 15.17 55.14 18.71
N ARG A 7 14.65 55.30 17.48
CA ARG A 7 13.40 55.89 16.92
C ARG A 7 12.98 55.14 15.63
N LEU A 8 11.69 54.84 15.39
CA LEU A 8 10.58 55.68 14.87
C LEU A 8 10.70 56.07 13.37
N GLY A 9 9.75 55.57 12.56
CA GLY A 9 9.54 55.95 11.17
C GLY A 9 8.23 55.38 10.62
N ILE A 10 7.10 55.90 11.10
CA ILE A 10 5.75 55.63 10.59
C ILE A 10 5.54 56.48 9.33
N LEU A 11 5.16 55.86 8.21
CA LEU A 11 4.57 56.52 7.05
C LEU A 11 3.23 55.86 6.75
N ILE A 12 2.17 56.60 7.04
CA ILE A 12 0.77 56.35 6.67
C ILE A 12 0.55 57.02 5.30
N PHE A 13 -0.11 56.33 4.35
CA PHE A 13 -1.01 56.87 3.29
C PHE A 13 -1.45 55.71 2.36
N PRO A 14 -2.59 55.80 1.65
CA PRO A 14 -3.97 55.71 2.13
C PRO A 14 -4.73 54.47 1.58
N LEU A 15 -5.90 54.19 2.16
CA LEU A 15 -6.87 53.20 1.67
C LEU A 15 -7.33 53.53 0.23
N ALA A 16 -7.19 52.56 -0.68
CA ALA A 16 -8.00 52.46 -1.88
C ALA A 16 -8.82 51.17 -1.78
N ALA A 17 -10.12 51.33 -1.49
CA ALA A 17 -11.09 50.26 -1.51
C ALA A 17 -11.44 49.94 -2.97
N THR A 18 -11.12 48.74 -3.43
CA THR A 18 -11.68 48.18 -4.67
C THR A 18 -12.49 46.95 -4.32
N LEU A 19 -13.82 47.12 -4.38
CA LEU A 19 -14.81 46.05 -4.45
C LEU A 19 -14.43 45.07 -5.57
N TRP A 20 -14.25 43.80 -5.23
CA TRP A 20 -14.37 42.72 -6.21
C TRP A 20 -15.68 41.97 -5.97
N LEU A 21 -16.55 42.10 -6.96
CA LEU A 21 -17.87 41.50 -7.05
C LEU A 21 -17.75 39.98 -7.16
N ALA A 22 -18.42 39.28 -6.25
CA ALA A 22 -18.71 37.86 -6.35
C ALA A 22 -19.51 37.59 -7.63
N SER A 23 -18.86 36.95 -8.60
CA SER A 23 -19.53 36.41 -9.79
C SER A 23 -19.73 34.92 -9.55
N GLY A 24 -20.96 34.54 -9.22
CA GLY A 24 -21.35 33.17 -8.96
C GLY A 24 -21.18 32.26 -10.17
N CYS A 25 -20.73 31.03 -9.93
CA CYS A 25 -20.81 29.94 -10.88
C CYS A 25 -22.28 29.62 -11.16
N LYS A 26 -22.78 30.11 -12.29
CA LYS A 26 -24.10 29.75 -12.83
C LYS A 26 -23.95 28.40 -13.56
N GLN A 27 -24.46 27.35 -12.93
CA GLN A 27 -24.56 26.01 -13.50
C GLN A 27 -25.58 26.04 -14.67
N GLU A 28 -25.12 25.95 -15.91
CA GLU A 28 -25.99 25.77 -17.06
C GLU A 28 -26.50 24.32 -17.13
N ARG A 29 -27.82 24.17 -17.07
CA ARG A 29 -28.56 22.93 -17.20
C ARG A 29 -28.86 22.71 -18.68
N PRO A 30 -28.41 21.63 -19.34
CA PRO A 30 -28.79 21.35 -20.72
C PRO A 30 -30.28 20.97 -20.79
N GLN A 31 -30.97 21.57 -21.76
CA GLN A 31 -32.37 21.32 -22.09
C GLN A 31 -32.54 19.93 -22.72
N HIS A 32 -33.56 19.22 -22.25
CA HIS A 32 -34.13 18.03 -22.90
C HIS A 32 -34.72 18.41 -24.26
N THR A 33 -34.32 17.70 -25.31
CA THR A 33 -35.05 17.63 -26.58
C THR A 33 -35.46 16.18 -26.82
N ASP A 34 -36.77 15.96 -26.91
CA ASP A 34 -37.41 14.68 -27.24
C ASP A 34 -37.15 14.28 -28.70
N ALA A 35 -36.69 13.04 -28.92
CA ALA A 35 -36.79 12.31 -30.18
C ALA A 35 -36.82 10.79 -29.90
N PRO A 36 -37.46 9.98 -30.77
CA PRO A 36 -38.27 8.85 -30.32
C PRO A 36 -37.50 7.55 -30.08
N ALA A 37 -38.12 6.72 -29.23
CA ALA A 37 -37.68 5.40 -28.81
C ALA A 37 -37.34 4.47 -29.99
N GLN A 38 -36.09 4.00 -30.01
CA GLN A 38 -35.72 2.77 -30.69
C GLN A 38 -35.14 1.82 -29.66
N THR A 39 -35.87 0.72 -29.45
CA THR A 39 -35.50 -0.43 -28.65
C THR A 39 -34.18 -1.01 -29.16
N LEU A 40 -33.06 -0.69 -28.49
CA LEU A 40 -31.85 -1.49 -28.57
C LEU A 40 -31.84 -2.43 -27.36
N LEU A 41 -31.93 -3.73 -27.63
CA LEU A 41 -31.68 -4.77 -26.64
C LEU A 41 -30.31 -4.52 -26.00
N ALA A 42 -30.30 -4.44 -24.68
CA ALA A 42 -29.09 -4.41 -23.87
C ALA A 42 -28.30 -5.71 -24.08
N ALA A 43 -27.12 -5.61 -24.67
CA ALA A 43 -26.05 -6.56 -24.43
C ALA A 43 -25.31 -6.06 -23.18
N GLU A 44 -25.44 -6.79 -22.08
CA GLU A 44 -24.66 -6.55 -20.86
C GLU A 44 -23.17 -6.81 -21.15
N PRO A 45 -22.23 -5.93 -20.76
CA PRO A 45 -20.82 -6.23 -20.87
C PRO A 45 -20.41 -7.08 -19.67
N GLU A 46 -20.63 -8.38 -19.73
CA GLU A 46 -19.78 -9.33 -19.00
C GLU A 46 -18.40 -9.32 -19.69
N SER A 47 -17.38 -8.70 -19.09
CA SER A 47 -15.96 -9.15 -19.21
C SER A 47 -14.89 -8.19 -18.66
N ASP A 48 -15.19 -6.98 -18.22
CA ASP A 48 -14.11 -6.05 -17.86
C ASP A 48 -13.42 -6.38 -16.50
N SER A 49 -14.14 -6.94 -15.53
CA SER A 49 -13.53 -7.30 -14.22
C SER A 49 -12.77 -8.63 -14.24
N ALA A 50 -13.23 -9.61 -15.02
CA ALA A 50 -12.59 -10.93 -15.13
C ALA A 50 -11.21 -10.84 -15.81
N VAL A 51 -11.05 -9.96 -16.80
CA VAL A 51 -9.78 -9.71 -17.49
C VAL A 51 -8.79 -8.98 -16.58
N ARG A 52 -9.24 -8.02 -15.75
CA ARG A 52 -8.40 -7.33 -14.76
C ARG A 52 -7.92 -8.27 -13.63
N ASN A 53 -8.71 -9.27 -13.24
CA ASN A 53 -8.41 -10.18 -12.12
C ASN A 53 -7.42 -11.32 -12.44
N ALA A 54 -7.24 -11.66 -13.72
CA ALA A 54 -6.11 -12.48 -14.17
C ALA A 54 -4.81 -11.63 -14.29
N SER A 55 -4.96 -10.30 -14.39
CA SER A 55 -3.89 -9.40 -14.84
C SER A 55 -2.77 -9.17 -13.83
N ALA A 56 -3.02 -9.06 -12.52
CA ALA A 56 -1.91 -8.82 -11.59
C ALA A 56 -1.06 -10.09 -11.38
N ARG A 57 -1.68 -11.27 -11.24
CA ARG A 57 -0.96 -12.53 -11.08
C ARG A 57 -0.06 -12.86 -12.28
N ALA A 58 -0.54 -12.56 -13.49
CA ALA A 58 0.20 -12.76 -14.73
C ALA A 58 1.08 -11.56 -15.12
N SER A 59 1.09 -10.47 -14.32
CA SER A 59 1.85 -9.27 -14.65
C SER A 59 3.35 -9.54 -14.64
N PRO A 60 4.11 -9.06 -15.64
CA PRO A 60 5.58 -9.10 -15.62
C PRO A 60 6.21 -8.43 -14.39
N ALA A 61 5.50 -7.50 -13.75
CA ALA A 61 5.91 -6.87 -12.50
C ALA A 61 6.07 -7.89 -11.36
N ASN A 62 5.42 -9.05 -11.45
CA ASN A 62 5.37 -10.07 -10.41
C ASN A 62 6.20 -11.32 -10.71
N ARG A 63 7.05 -11.29 -11.75
CA ARG A 63 7.84 -12.47 -12.20
C ARG A 63 8.79 -13.07 -11.16
N ASN A 64 9.16 -12.31 -10.12
CA ASN A 64 10.03 -12.76 -9.03
C ASN A 64 9.26 -13.16 -7.76
N VAL A 65 7.92 -13.13 -7.80
CA VAL A 65 7.04 -13.49 -6.69
C VAL A 65 6.37 -14.82 -7.03
N THR A 66 6.34 -15.77 -6.10
CA THR A 66 5.60 -17.03 -6.31
C THR A 66 4.21 -16.92 -5.74
N ILE A 67 3.20 -17.08 -6.59
CA ILE A 67 1.79 -17.06 -6.21
C ILE A 67 1.25 -18.49 -6.14
N GLN A 68 0.57 -18.81 -5.05
CA GLN A 68 -0.15 -20.06 -4.84
C GLN A 68 -1.65 -19.85 -5.05
N PRO A 69 -2.27 -20.54 -6.01
CA PRO A 69 -3.73 -20.57 -6.14
C PRO A 69 -4.38 -21.20 -4.91
N LEU A 70 -5.54 -20.66 -4.51
CA LEU A 70 -6.41 -21.21 -3.46
C LEU A 70 -7.77 -21.60 -4.08
N SER A 71 -8.82 -21.71 -3.26
CA SER A 71 -10.17 -21.97 -3.76
C SER A 71 -10.68 -20.83 -4.65
N GLY A 72 -11.29 -21.18 -5.78
CA GLY A 72 -11.87 -20.21 -6.72
C GLY A 72 -10.80 -19.34 -7.39
N ARG A 73 -11.01 -18.02 -7.35
CA ARG A 73 -10.07 -17.01 -7.85
C ARG A 73 -9.06 -16.54 -6.80
N ALA A 74 -9.20 -16.96 -5.54
CA ALA A 74 -8.31 -16.55 -4.48
C ALA A 74 -6.87 -17.07 -4.68
N PHE A 75 -5.91 -16.36 -4.10
CA PHE A 75 -4.50 -16.72 -4.13
C PHE A 75 -3.77 -16.18 -2.90
N ALA A 76 -2.62 -16.78 -2.58
CA ALA A 76 -1.68 -16.27 -1.60
C ALA A 76 -0.28 -16.13 -2.20
N VAL A 77 0.55 -15.24 -1.66
CA VAL A 77 1.96 -15.14 -1.99
C VAL A 77 2.73 -16.17 -1.16
N ARG A 78 3.28 -17.18 -1.82
CA ARG A 78 4.08 -18.24 -1.18
C ARG A 78 5.53 -17.80 -0.96
N ASP A 79 6.05 -17.03 -1.91
CA ASP A 79 7.41 -16.49 -1.88
C ASP A 79 7.36 -15.04 -2.34
N PHE A 80 7.76 -14.13 -1.44
CA PHE A 80 7.79 -12.70 -1.68
C PHE A 80 9.02 -12.26 -2.49
N GLY A 81 9.83 -13.20 -2.97
CA GLY A 81 11.09 -12.93 -3.65
C GLY A 81 12.23 -12.69 -2.64
N SER A 82 13.45 -12.77 -3.13
CA SER A 82 14.67 -12.56 -2.35
C SER A 82 15.51 -11.43 -2.95
N ALA A 83 16.40 -10.86 -2.14
CA ALA A 83 17.43 -9.96 -2.65
C ALA A 83 18.23 -10.66 -3.77
N PRO A 84 18.50 -9.98 -4.90
CA PRO A 84 19.39 -10.51 -5.91
C PRO A 84 20.79 -10.77 -5.35
N ASN A 85 21.40 -11.88 -5.80
CA ASN A 85 22.79 -12.17 -5.49
C ASN A 85 23.72 -11.17 -6.18
N GLY A 86 24.85 -10.89 -5.53
CA GLY A 86 25.94 -10.10 -6.07
C GLY A 86 26.10 -8.73 -5.38
N PRO A 87 27.20 -8.03 -5.65
CA PRO A 87 27.48 -6.73 -5.06
C PRO A 87 26.37 -5.72 -5.33
N VAL A 88 25.98 -4.95 -4.31
CA VAL A 88 24.87 -4.00 -4.38
C VAL A 88 25.01 -2.99 -5.54
N ASN A 89 26.22 -2.50 -5.80
CA ASN A 89 26.51 -1.59 -6.92
C ASN A 89 26.26 -2.23 -8.29
N GLU A 90 26.58 -3.52 -8.47
CA GLU A 90 26.32 -4.25 -9.71
C GLU A 90 24.82 -4.49 -9.92
N VAL A 91 24.11 -4.91 -8.85
CA VAL A 91 22.65 -5.08 -8.88
C VAL A 91 21.97 -3.78 -9.29
N LEU A 92 22.38 -2.66 -8.68
CA LEU A 92 21.87 -1.33 -9.04
C LEU A 92 22.18 -0.98 -10.50
N ALA A 93 23.42 -1.17 -10.96
CA ALA A 93 23.82 -0.86 -12.33
C ALA A 93 23.02 -1.67 -13.37
N GLN A 94 22.72 -2.94 -13.08
CA GLN A 94 21.98 -3.82 -13.98
C GLN A 94 20.49 -3.50 -14.06
N LEU A 95 19.87 -3.19 -12.92
CA LEU A 95 18.41 -3.12 -12.80
C LEU A 95 17.85 -1.71 -12.93
N LYS A 96 18.62 -0.66 -12.60
CA LYS A 96 18.12 0.72 -12.49
C LYS A 96 17.43 1.21 -13.77
N THR A 97 18.01 0.97 -14.95
CA THR A 97 17.43 1.40 -16.22
C THR A 97 16.07 0.73 -16.49
N GLN A 98 15.96 -0.57 -16.20
CA GLN A 98 14.70 -1.31 -16.38
C GLN A 98 13.64 -0.83 -15.40
N ALA A 99 14.03 -0.67 -14.14
CA ALA A 99 13.16 -0.20 -13.06
C ALA A 99 12.59 1.19 -13.37
N LEU A 100 13.43 2.13 -13.83
CA LEU A 100 13.00 3.47 -14.26
C LEU A 100 12.14 3.45 -15.54
N ALA A 101 12.25 2.40 -16.36
CA ALA A 101 11.42 2.19 -17.55
C ALA A 101 10.05 1.56 -17.25
N GLY A 102 9.70 1.35 -15.97
CA GLY A 102 8.39 0.78 -15.57
C GLY A 102 8.44 -0.67 -15.10
N ASP A 103 9.62 -1.28 -15.02
CA ASP A 103 9.75 -2.68 -14.61
C ASP A 103 9.61 -2.84 -13.09
N GLY A 104 8.38 -3.15 -12.64
CA GLY A 104 8.05 -3.38 -11.24
C GLY A 104 8.86 -4.45 -10.54
N ALA A 105 9.28 -5.51 -11.23
CA ALA A 105 10.07 -6.55 -10.59
C ALA A 105 11.55 -6.14 -10.45
N ALA A 106 12.06 -5.33 -11.38
CA ALA A 106 13.39 -4.73 -11.24
C ALA A 106 13.41 -3.72 -10.08
N SER A 107 12.41 -2.84 -9.98
CA SER A 107 12.26 -1.89 -8.86
C SER A 107 12.20 -2.62 -7.51
N TYR A 108 11.40 -3.68 -7.43
CA TYR A 108 11.26 -4.45 -6.20
C TYR A 108 12.54 -5.22 -5.84
N ALA A 109 13.23 -5.79 -6.82
CA ALA A 109 14.51 -6.47 -6.61
C ALA A 109 15.60 -5.51 -6.08
N ILE A 110 15.66 -4.28 -6.60
CA ILE A 110 16.53 -3.24 -6.06
C ILE A 110 16.16 -2.92 -4.61
N PHE A 111 14.87 -2.75 -4.32
CA PHE A 111 14.40 -2.54 -2.95
C PHE A 111 14.87 -3.64 -2.01
N LEU A 112 14.66 -4.92 -2.37
CA LEU A 112 15.06 -6.06 -1.54
C LEU A 112 16.57 -6.05 -1.27
N LYS A 113 17.41 -5.73 -2.27
CA LYS A 113 18.86 -5.64 -2.07
C LYS A 113 19.25 -4.52 -1.11
N LEU A 114 18.69 -3.33 -1.30
CA LEU A 114 18.99 -2.19 -0.43
C LEU A 114 18.46 -2.41 0.99
N PHE A 115 17.29 -3.03 1.13
CA PHE A 115 16.69 -3.37 2.41
C PHE A 115 17.53 -4.38 3.20
N GLU A 116 18.03 -5.41 2.53
CA GLU A 116 18.98 -6.38 3.10
C GLU A 116 20.24 -5.66 3.61
N CYS A 117 20.89 -4.86 2.76
CA CYS A 117 22.11 -4.14 3.13
C CYS A 117 21.89 -3.15 4.28
N ASN A 118 20.79 -2.39 4.26
CA ASN A 118 20.43 -1.48 5.35
C ASN A 118 20.21 -2.23 6.66
N THR A 119 19.56 -3.41 6.60
CA THR A 119 19.34 -4.25 7.78
C THR A 119 20.65 -4.77 8.36
N LEU A 120 21.56 -5.25 7.52
CA LEU A 120 22.88 -5.74 7.94
C LEU A 120 23.71 -4.59 8.55
N ASN A 121 23.75 -3.44 7.90
CA ASN A 121 24.45 -2.25 8.40
C ASN A 121 23.89 -1.77 9.75
N MET A 122 22.57 -1.73 9.91
CA MET A 122 21.95 -1.37 11.19
C MET A 122 22.28 -2.37 12.30
N ARG A 123 22.34 -3.67 12.00
CA ARG A 123 22.73 -4.70 12.97
C ARG A 123 24.19 -4.55 13.38
N ALA A 124 25.09 -4.36 12.41
CA ALA A 124 26.52 -4.14 12.65
C ALA A 124 26.74 -2.88 13.51
N ALA A 125 26.05 -1.77 13.21
CA ALA A 125 26.12 -0.54 13.99
C ALA A 125 25.65 -0.72 15.45
N LYS A 126 24.75 -1.68 15.71
CA LYS A 126 24.30 -2.07 17.06
C LYS A 126 25.18 -3.13 17.72
N GLY A 127 26.30 -3.53 17.11
CA GLY A 127 27.18 -4.59 17.60
C GLY A 127 26.53 -5.97 17.63
N LEU A 128 25.45 -6.17 16.86
CA LEU A 128 24.74 -7.44 16.79
C LEU A 128 25.45 -8.38 15.81
N PRO A 129 25.46 -9.70 16.08
CA PRO A 129 26.11 -10.66 15.20
C PRO A 129 25.44 -10.70 13.82
N ILE A 130 26.29 -10.67 12.79
CA ILE A 130 25.96 -10.93 11.40
C ILE A 130 26.23 -12.42 11.15
N ARG A 131 25.20 -13.15 10.71
CA ARG A 131 25.28 -14.59 10.45
C ARG A 131 25.56 -14.93 8.99
N ASP A 132 25.27 -13.98 8.10
CA ASP A 132 25.40 -14.11 6.66
C ASP A 132 26.52 -13.17 6.20
N ASN A 133 27.75 -13.69 6.22
CA ASN A 133 28.94 -12.91 5.86
C ASN A 133 28.98 -12.63 4.36
N ASP A 134 28.49 -13.57 3.54
CA ASP A 134 28.46 -13.42 2.09
C ASP A 134 27.50 -12.28 1.69
N ALA A 135 26.33 -12.18 2.33
CA ALA A 135 25.43 -11.06 2.13
C ALA A 135 26.04 -9.73 2.61
N ALA A 136 26.80 -9.75 3.72
CA ALA A 136 27.47 -8.55 4.23
C ALA A 136 28.56 -8.04 3.27
N GLU A 137 29.38 -8.93 2.71
CA GLU A 137 30.39 -8.60 1.70
C GLU A 137 29.76 -7.96 0.46
N GLN A 138 28.61 -8.50 0.01
CA GLN A 138 27.86 -7.92 -1.11
C GLN A 138 27.32 -6.50 -0.83
N CYS A 139 27.31 -6.04 0.41
CA CYS A 139 26.79 -4.75 0.83
C CYS A 139 27.87 -3.70 1.13
N GLU A 140 29.16 -4.05 1.07
CA GLU A 140 30.28 -3.15 1.40
C GLU A 140 30.35 -1.91 0.48
N ALA A 141 29.92 -2.06 -0.78
CA ALA A 141 29.93 -0.99 -1.76
C ALA A 141 28.76 0.01 -1.64
N LEU A 142 27.85 -0.17 -0.67
CA LEU A 142 26.74 0.76 -0.47
C LEU A 142 27.28 2.09 0.08
N SER A 143 27.49 3.08 -0.81
CA SER A 143 27.96 4.40 -0.40
C SER A 143 26.78 5.28 0.02
N ALA A 144 26.92 6.01 1.11
CA ALA A 144 25.94 7.03 1.50
C ALA A 144 25.78 8.15 0.44
N ALA A 145 26.72 8.24 -0.50
CA ALA A 145 26.74 9.23 -1.58
C ALA A 145 25.76 8.88 -2.73
N ASP A 146 25.25 7.65 -2.80
CA ASP A 146 24.37 7.24 -3.89
C ASP A 146 22.96 7.86 -3.82
N GLY A 147 22.59 8.50 -2.69
CA GLY A 147 21.41 9.35 -2.53
C GLY A 147 20.05 8.66 -2.71
N ILE A 148 20.03 7.43 -3.20
CA ILE A 148 18.85 6.65 -3.53
C ILE A 148 18.55 5.72 -2.36
N THR A 149 17.36 5.85 -1.80
CA THR A 149 16.94 5.10 -0.61
C THR A 149 16.18 3.85 -1.00
N SER A 150 16.19 2.82 -0.15
CA SER A 150 15.31 1.65 -0.32
C SER A 150 13.84 2.04 -0.40
N THR A 151 13.45 3.11 0.31
CA THR A 151 12.08 3.62 0.38
C THR A 151 11.52 4.09 -0.97
N GLU A 152 12.33 4.78 -1.78
CA GLU A 152 11.92 5.24 -3.11
C GLU A 152 11.66 4.05 -4.05
N TRP A 153 12.50 3.02 -4.00
CA TRP A 153 12.31 1.81 -4.79
C TRP A 153 11.11 0.99 -4.36
N LEU A 154 10.83 0.90 -3.05
CA LEU A 154 9.62 0.25 -2.55
C LEU A 154 8.37 0.94 -3.08
N SER A 155 8.34 2.27 -3.00
CA SER A 155 7.22 3.08 -3.50
C SER A 155 7.04 2.90 -5.01
N LEU A 156 8.13 3.01 -5.77
CA LEU A 156 8.10 2.84 -7.22
C LEU A 156 7.63 1.43 -7.64
N ALA A 157 8.13 0.39 -6.97
CA ALA A 157 7.72 -0.99 -7.23
C ALA A 157 6.22 -1.22 -6.96
N ALA A 158 5.71 -0.66 -5.87
CA ALA A 158 4.29 -0.74 -5.52
C ALA A 158 3.40 -0.01 -6.54
N GLU A 159 3.84 1.17 -7.00
CA GLU A 159 3.18 1.96 -8.05
C GLU A 159 3.20 1.24 -9.42
N GLN A 160 4.26 0.48 -9.69
CA GLN A 160 4.41 -0.36 -10.89
C GLN A 160 3.66 -1.70 -10.79
N GLY A 161 2.90 -1.93 -9.72
CA GLY A 161 2.00 -3.08 -9.59
C GLY A 161 2.68 -4.38 -9.12
N ASN A 162 3.87 -4.30 -8.51
CA ASN A 162 4.46 -5.47 -7.85
C ASN A 162 3.69 -5.78 -6.55
N ILE A 163 3.09 -6.97 -6.48
CA ILE A 163 2.27 -7.46 -5.37
C ILE A 163 3.09 -7.56 -4.08
N GLY A 164 4.33 -8.05 -4.18
CA GLY A 164 5.25 -8.13 -3.03
C GLY A 164 5.52 -6.75 -2.44
N ALA A 165 5.81 -5.76 -3.28
CA ALA A 165 6.02 -4.38 -2.89
C ALA A 165 4.77 -3.74 -2.30
N GLN A 166 3.60 -3.94 -2.89
CA GLN A 166 2.32 -3.42 -2.38
C GLN A 166 1.99 -3.98 -0.99
N LEU A 167 2.21 -5.28 -0.77
CA LEU A 167 2.05 -5.92 0.54
C LEU A 167 3.10 -5.40 1.52
N PHE A 168 4.38 -5.36 1.15
CA PHE A 168 5.46 -4.88 2.01
C PHE A 168 5.24 -3.43 2.43
N TYR A 169 4.92 -2.54 1.49
CA TYR A 169 4.58 -1.13 1.75
C TYR A 169 3.46 -0.99 2.78
N SER A 170 2.46 -1.87 2.71
CA SER A 170 1.29 -1.83 3.59
C SER A 170 1.54 -2.44 4.97
N MET A 171 2.52 -3.34 5.07
CA MET A 171 2.87 -4.06 6.30
C MET A 171 3.96 -3.37 7.12
N ASP A 172 4.85 -2.62 6.45
CA ASP A 172 5.97 -1.93 7.06
C ASP A 172 6.03 -0.44 6.65
N PRO A 173 5.21 0.41 7.28
CA PRO A 173 5.19 1.84 6.99
C PRO A 173 6.51 2.54 7.32
N ALA A 174 7.35 1.99 8.20
CA ALA A 174 8.66 2.54 8.48
C ALA A 174 9.56 2.39 7.25
N SER A 175 9.59 1.23 6.61
CA SER A 175 10.33 1.07 5.34
C SER A 175 9.77 1.93 4.21
N ALA A 176 8.45 2.14 4.16
CA ALA A 176 7.77 3.00 3.20
C ALA A 176 8.01 4.52 3.39
N LEU A 177 8.45 4.94 4.58
CA LEU A 177 8.65 6.36 4.91
C LEU A 177 10.10 6.71 5.29
N GLY A 178 11.00 5.73 5.37
CA GLY A 178 12.41 5.95 5.75
C GLY A 178 12.67 5.93 7.26
N GLY A 179 11.86 5.17 8.01
CA GLY A 179 12.01 4.87 9.43
C GLY A 179 10.95 5.54 10.31
N GLU A 180 10.83 5.06 11.55
CA GLU A 180 9.86 5.57 12.54
C GLU A 180 10.02 7.07 12.81
N ALA A 181 11.26 7.57 12.84
CA ALA A 181 11.54 8.99 13.02
C ALA A 181 11.02 9.84 11.85
N ALA A 182 10.94 9.31 10.63
CA ALA A 182 10.33 10.02 9.51
C ALA A 182 8.81 10.13 9.67
N MET A 183 8.17 9.07 10.16
CA MET A 183 6.72 9.05 10.42
C MET A 183 6.30 10.14 11.42
N LEU A 184 7.12 10.37 12.46
CA LEU A 184 6.84 11.40 13.47
C LEU A 184 7.16 12.81 12.99
N ARG A 185 8.16 12.96 12.11
CA ARG A 185 8.57 14.28 11.59
C ARG A 185 7.59 14.83 10.55
N ASP A 186 6.93 13.94 9.81
CA ASP A 186 5.99 14.32 8.74
C ASP A 186 4.66 13.54 8.87
N PRO A 187 3.71 14.09 9.65
CA PRO A 187 2.37 13.50 9.81
C PRO A 187 1.56 13.45 8.51
N ASP A 188 1.75 14.41 7.60
CA ASP A 188 1.01 14.48 6.33
C ASP A 188 1.49 13.38 5.38
N ALA A 189 2.81 13.17 5.26
CA ALA A 189 3.37 12.04 4.54
C ALA A 189 2.92 10.70 5.13
N THR A 190 2.80 10.62 6.47
CA THR A 190 2.29 9.42 7.14
C THR A 190 0.82 9.16 6.80
N LEU A 191 -0.02 10.20 6.77
CA LEU A 191 -1.42 10.08 6.38
C LEU A 191 -1.56 9.62 4.91
N GLU A 192 -0.74 10.16 4.01
CA GLU A 192 -0.72 9.76 2.61
C GLU A 192 -0.24 8.31 2.44
N CYS A 193 0.79 7.89 3.20
CA CYS A 193 1.25 6.50 3.22
C CYS A 193 0.13 5.55 3.67
N LYS A 194 -0.62 5.91 4.73
CA LYS A 194 -1.79 5.12 5.16
C LYS A 194 -2.82 4.99 4.05
N ARG A 195 -3.14 6.10 3.35
CA ARG A 195 -4.09 6.09 2.23
C ARG A 195 -3.63 5.19 1.08
N LYS A 196 -2.35 5.27 0.68
CA LYS A 196 -1.77 4.41 -0.35
C LYS A 196 -1.77 2.93 0.06
N ALA A 197 -1.32 2.63 1.28
CA ALA A 197 -1.31 1.27 1.83
C ALA A 197 -2.71 0.64 1.85
N THR A 198 -3.72 1.36 2.35
CA THR A 198 -5.11 0.88 2.31
C THR A 198 -5.58 0.64 0.88
N GLY A 199 -5.31 1.57 -0.04
CA GLY A 199 -5.69 1.41 -1.45
C GLY A 199 -5.03 0.19 -2.12
N TYR A 200 -3.76 -0.08 -1.82
CA TYR A 200 -3.06 -1.29 -2.29
C TYR A 200 -3.71 -2.56 -1.74
N LEU A 201 -3.98 -2.60 -0.43
CA LEU A 201 -4.63 -3.75 0.18
C LEU A 201 -6.04 -3.98 -0.39
N GLU A 202 -6.84 -2.94 -0.57
CA GLU A 202 -8.18 -3.04 -1.15
C GLU A 202 -8.13 -3.52 -2.62
N GLY A 203 -7.20 -2.97 -3.41
CA GLY A 203 -7.00 -3.39 -4.80
C GLY A 203 -6.58 -4.86 -4.90
N LEU A 204 -5.66 -5.33 -4.06
CA LEU A 204 -5.25 -6.74 -4.02
C LEU A 204 -6.36 -7.65 -3.49
N ALA A 205 -7.09 -7.21 -2.47
CA ALA A 205 -8.23 -7.93 -1.91
C ALA A 205 -9.33 -8.14 -2.95
N SER A 206 -9.64 -7.12 -3.78
CA SER A 206 -10.64 -7.25 -4.87
C SER A 206 -10.25 -8.28 -5.93
N GLN A 207 -8.94 -8.56 -6.07
CA GLN A 207 -8.39 -9.54 -7.00
C GLN A 207 -8.29 -10.94 -6.39
N GLY A 208 -8.63 -11.08 -5.10
CA GLY A 208 -8.62 -12.36 -4.39
C GLY A 208 -7.33 -12.66 -3.61
N SER A 209 -6.48 -11.66 -3.34
CA SER A 209 -5.30 -11.88 -2.49
C SER A 209 -5.72 -12.17 -1.04
N ALA A 210 -5.47 -13.39 -0.59
CA ALA A 210 -5.66 -13.81 0.79
C ALA A 210 -4.75 -13.04 1.75
N ASP A 211 -3.51 -12.72 1.35
CA ASP A 211 -2.60 -11.88 2.13
C ASP A 211 -3.18 -10.48 2.37
N ALA A 212 -3.73 -9.85 1.33
CA ALA A 212 -4.33 -8.52 1.46
C ALA A 212 -5.61 -8.56 2.33
N LEU A 213 -6.44 -9.58 2.18
CA LEU A 213 -7.61 -9.80 3.03
C LEU A 213 -7.19 -10.01 4.51
N LEU A 214 -6.16 -10.82 4.77
CA LEU A 214 -5.59 -10.99 6.11
C LEU A 214 -5.11 -9.66 6.70
N GLN A 215 -4.38 -8.88 5.90
CA GLN A 215 -3.84 -7.60 6.35
C GLN A 215 -4.93 -6.56 6.59
N LEU A 216 -6.00 -6.52 5.80
CA LEU A 216 -7.18 -5.69 6.09
C LEU A 216 -7.85 -6.15 7.39
N GLY A 217 -8.00 -7.46 7.60
CA GLY A 217 -8.52 -8.03 8.85
C GLY A 217 -7.71 -7.56 10.07
N ASN A 218 -6.38 -7.64 9.98
CA ASN A 218 -5.45 -7.17 11.00
C ASN A 218 -5.54 -5.65 11.21
N ALA A 219 -5.63 -4.88 10.12
CA ALA A 219 -5.70 -3.42 10.16
C ALA A 219 -6.97 -2.93 10.88
N TYR A 220 -8.13 -3.50 10.57
CA TYR A 220 -9.40 -3.20 11.25
C TYR A 220 -9.43 -3.70 12.69
N GLN A 221 -8.70 -4.76 13.02
CA GLN A 221 -8.58 -5.22 14.41
C GLN A 221 -7.73 -4.26 15.25
N ALA A 222 -6.64 -3.75 14.69
CA ALA A 222 -5.68 -2.93 15.41
C ALA A 222 -6.03 -1.44 15.45
N GLY A 223 -6.83 -0.95 14.49
CA GLY A 223 -7.20 0.47 14.43
C GLY A 223 -6.07 1.42 13.99
N VAL A 224 -4.94 0.90 13.51
CA VAL A 224 -3.73 1.69 13.18
C VAL A 224 -3.80 2.23 11.75
N LEU A 225 -3.97 1.35 10.76
CA LEU A 225 -4.00 1.73 9.34
C LEU A 225 -5.35 2.33 8.95
N VAL A 226 -6.43 1.73 9.45
CA VAL A 226 -7.82 2.18 9.33
C VAL A 226 -8.43 2.27 10.72
N ASN A 227 -9.59 2.93 10.88
CA ASN A 227 -10.29 2.94 12.17
C ASN A 227 -10.68 1.53 12.59
N GLU A 228 -10.63 1.25 13.89
CA GLU A 228 -11.00 -0.06 14.43
C GLU A 228 -12.46 -0.39 14.10
N ASP A 229 -12.68 -1.60 13.59
CA ASP A 229 -14.01 -2.18 13.35
C ASP A 229 -13.92 -3.70 13.42
N LEU A 230 -14.31 -4.26 14.57
CA LEU A 230 -14.27 -5.72 14.82
C LEU A 230 -15.18 -6.50 13.85
N VAL A 231 -16.27 -5.90 13.36
CA VAL A 231 -17.16 -6.53 12.38
C VAL A 231 -16.47 -6.62 11.02
N ALA A 232 -15.81 -5.54 10.58
CA ALA A 232 -15.04 -5.54 9.34
C ALA A 232 -13.85 -6.50 9.45
N SER A 233 -13.10 -6.46 10.55
CA SER A 233 -11.97 -7.36 10.82
C SER A 233 -12.38 -8.83 10.69
N ARG A 234 -13.43 -9.24 11.41
CA ARG A 234 -13.91 -10.62 11.39
C ARG A 234 -14.46 -11.03 10.01
N ALA A 235 -15.04 -10.10 9.27
CA ALA A 235 -15.54 -10.34 7.91
C ALA A 235 -14.40 -10.64 6.93
N TYR A 236 -13.30 -9.87 6.99
CA TYR A 236 -12.12 -10.15 6.18
C TYR A 236 -11.49 -11.51 6.51
N PHE A 237 -11.35 -11.83 7.80
CA PHE A 237 -10.88 -13.17 8.19
C PHE A 237 -11.80 -14.29 7.75
N GLU A 238 -13.12 -14.08 7.73
CA GLU A 238 -14.06 -15.07 7.20
C GLU A 238 -13.85 -15.30 5.70
N ALA A 239 -13.65 -14.23 4.92
CA ALA A 239 -13.40 -14.36 3.49
C ALA A 239 -12.13 -15.18 3.20
N VAL A 240 -11.09 -15.00 4.00
CA VAL A 240 -9.87 -15.83 3.94
C VAL A 240 -10.18 -17.28 4.29
N ARG A 241 -10.89 -17.53 5.41
CA ARG A 241 -11.23 -18.90 5.82
C ARG A 241 -12.10 -19.66 4.81
N LEU A 242 -12.98 -18.96 4.10
CA LEU A 242 -13.76 -19.55 3.01
C LEU A 242 -12.89 -19.92 1.80
N SER A 243 -11.76 -19.23 1.61
CA SER A 243 -10.77 -19.53 0.56
C SER A 243 -9.85 -20.68 0.97
N ASP A 244 -9.32 -20.61 2.20
CA ASP A 244 -8.51 -21.65 2.84
C ASP A 244 -8.54 -21.46 4.39
N PRO A 245 -9.17 -22.38 5.15
CA PRO A 245 -9.25 -22.29 6.60
C PRO A 245 -7.91 -22.31 7.35
N SER A 246 -6.83 -22.81 6.72
CA SER A 246 -5.52 -22.95 7.36
C SER A 246 -4.75 -21.63 7.49
N LEU A 247 -5.14 -20.61 6.72
CA LEU A 247 -4.44 -19.32 6.65
C LEU A 247 -4.76 -18.39 7.82
N VAL A 248 -5.88 -18.60 8.53
CA VAL A 248 -6.25 -17.79 9.69
C VAL A 248 -6.08 -18.60 10.98
N PRO A 249 -5.17 -18.19 11.89
CA PRO A 249 -5.00 -18.87 13.17
C PRO A 249 -6.30 -18.90 13.98
N VAL A 250 -6.71 -20.09 14.43
CA VAL A 250 -7.94 -20.28 15.22
C VAL A 250 -7.97 -19.40 16.48
N GLN A 251 -6.82 -19.19 17.12
CA GLN A 251 -6.73 -18.36 18.32
C GLN A 251 -7.00 -16.88 18.05
N GLN A 252 -6.61 -16.38 16.87
CA GLN A 252 -6.90 -15.01 16.46
C GLN A 252 -8.40 -14.78 16.34
N ILE A 253 -9.11 -15.70 15.67
CA ILE A 253 -10.58 -15.66 15.56
C ILE A 253 -11.23 -15.74 16.94
N LYS A 254 -10.80 -16.68 17.79
CA LYS A 254 -11.37 -16.84 19.14
C LYS A 254 -11.13 -15.62 20.03
N GLY A 255 -10.00 -14.94 19.89
CA GLY A 255 -9.74 -13.68 20.60
C GLY A 255 -10.75 -12.62 20.20
N LEU A 256 -10.83 -12.35 18.89
CA LEU A 256 -11.73 -11.36 18.30
C LEU A 256 -13.20 -11.63 18.65
N GLU A 257 -13.68 -12.86 18.50
CA GLU A 257 -15.09 -13.22 18.72
C GLU A 257 -15.53 -13.06 20.19
N LYS A 258 -14.61 -13.11 21.16
CA LYS A 258 -14.93 -12.85 22.58
C LYS A 258 -15.31 -11.40 22.86
N GLU A 259 -14.85 -10.48 22.03
CA GLU A 259 -15.11 -9.04 22.17
C GLU A 259 -16.37 -8.61 21.38
N MET A 260 -17.02 -9.56 20.70
CA MET A 260 -18.18 -9.31 19.84
C MET A 260 -19.48 -9.82 20.46
N SER A 261 -20.57 -9.09 20.23
CA SER A 261 -21.92 -9.61 20.44
C SER A 261 -22.31 -10.63 19.37
N SER A 262 -23.30 -11.49 19.66
CA SER A 262 -23.85 -12.44 18.69
C SER A 262 -24.36 -11.77 17.42
N GLN A 263 -24.88 -10.54 17.52
CA GLN A 263 -25.36 -9.76 16.38
C GLN A 263 -24.20 -9.29 15.49
N GLN A 264 -23.13 -8.77 16.11
CA GLN A 264 -21.90 -8.39 15.39
C GLN A 264 -21.26 -9.59 14.70
N LEU A 265 -21.18 -10.74 15.38
CA LEU A 265 -20.65 -11.97 14.79
C LEU A 265 -21.48 -12.40 13.57
N SER A 266 -22.81 -12.47 13.72
CA SER A 266 -23.71 -12.81 12.62
C SER A 266 -23.55 -11.86 11.43
N LEU A 267 -23.40 -10.56 11.68
CA LEU A 267 -23.17 -9.56 10.63
C LEU A 267 -21.81 -9.75 9.95
N ALA A 268 -20.75 -9.99 10.73
CA ALA A 268 -19.40 -10.20 10.20
C ALA A 268 -19.32 -11.42 9.28
N LEU A 269 -19.92 -12.55 9.68
CA LEU A 269 -19.96 -13.77 8.87
C LEU A 269 -20.70 -13.54 7.54
N ARG A 270 -21.84 -12.83 7.57
CA ARG A 270 -22.56 -12.46 6.34
C ARG A 270 -21.72 -11.56 5.43
N LYS A 271 -21.09 -10.52 5.99
CA LYS A 271 -20.21 -9.61 5.23
C LYS A 271 -19.02 -10.38 4.64
N GLY A 272 -18.42 -11.29 5.38
CA GLY A 272 -17.31 -12.12 4.91
C GLY A 272 -17.68 -13.01 3.74
N ALA A 273 -18.86 -13.63 3.78
CA ALA A 273 -19.38 -14.40 2.65
C ALA A 273 -19.60 -13.53 1.40
N VAL A 274 -20.04 -12.28 1.57
CA VAL A 274 -20.17 -11.30 0.47
C VAL A 274 -18.80 -10.92 -0.10
N ILE A 275 -17.83 -10.60 0.75
CA ILE A 275 -16.45 -10.30 0.34
C ILE A 275 -15.90 -11.48 -0.47
N TYR A 276 -15.96 -12.70 0.08
CA TYR A 276 -15.52 -13.92 -0.61
C TYR A 276 -16.22 -14.10 -1.97
N GLY A 277 -17.54 -13.91 -2.02
CA GLY A 277 -18.31 -14.00 -3.27
C GLY A 277 -17.83 -13.02 -4.34
N SER A 278 -17.42 -11.81 -3.95
CA SER A 278 -16.97 -10.77 -4.87
C SER A 278 -15.52 -10.93 -5.34
N CYS A 279 -14.59 -11.25 -4.43
CA CYS A 279 -13.16 -11.31 -4.74
C CYS A 279 -12.69 -12.67 -5.25
N CYS A 280 -13.33 -13.73 -4.76
CA CYS A 280 -12.63 -14.99 -4.55
C CYS A 280 -13.42 -16.21 -5.07
N ARG A 281 -14.75 -16.13 -5.14
CA ARG A 281 -15.59 -17.14 -5.79
C ARG A 281 -15.45 -17.09 -7.32
#